data_AF-A0A022PIK5-F1
#
_entry.id   AF-A0A022PIK5-F1
#
_cell.length_a   1.000
_cell.length_b   1.000
_cell.length_c   1.000
_cell.angle_alpha   90.00
_cell.angle_beta   90.00
_cell.angle_gamma   90.00
#
_symmetry.space_group_name_H-M   'P 1'
#
loop_
_entity.id
_entity.type
_entity.pdbx_description
1 polymer ?
#
loop_
_entity_poly.entity_id
_entity_poly.type
_entity_poly.pdbx_seq_one_letter_code
_entity_poly.pdbx_strand_id
1 'polypeptide(L)'
;MEKIRTVAETLAILHQYHHPVGLERQPKQLKTADFDGPVIFSNDPETATVPPAFFTIQTIQELKALGGVPDSRYGPGKMEPYHPLPEPFSAERLANVSANHIDLCKAFRAYIYGDSALVKDYEEMLNAKRFPMKVAFYNGEEITVSASNPLIIKDKEQCGELVVLVYDQITVEPEGKVICYTNGRIEANVIQGLGGGPLHFVHKGRDGEMGAPGAAGNSGTNGIDGLPGRKKKDTCVTPPTPGTDGTEGSPGTKGSDGEPGGVAEKLSVTTAHLDGEVYLVSEGGAGGNGGGGGDGGGGGNGGDGGFCYNGADGDCSGGHSYVTTDPRYFSGNGGDGANGGAGGNGGNGGNGGDGGDIECNYSTGNPNMSYWSTAGLPGAGGRAGRGGKGGDGGSAWCDMKDRIRNLNCSGIPGKKGINGESGRPGMQGKGGRIYINGKLR
;
A
#
# COMPACT_ATOMS: atom_id res chain seq x y z
N MET A 1 37.22 1.12 21.53
CA MET A 1 36.69 0.70 20.20
C MET A 1 37.11 -0.75 20.04
N GLU A 2 36.17 -1.67 19.86
CA GLU A 2 36.52 -3.05 19.50
C GLU A 2 37.22 -3.03 18.12
N LYS A 3 38.23 -3.89 17.95
CA LYS A 3 38.97 -4.01 16.68
C LYS A 3 37.98 -4.40 15.58
N ILE A 4 37.90 -3.62 14.50
CA ILE A 4 37.16 -4.00 13.29
C ILE A 4 37.82 -5.26 12.72
N ARG A 5 37.02 -6.32 12.52
CA ARG A 5 37.49 -7.59 11.97
C ARG A 5 37.85 -7.40 10.49
N THR A 6 38.92 -8.06 10.07
CA THR A 6 39.26 -8.21 8.65
C THR A 6 38.29 -9.18 7.98
N VAL A 7 38.16 -9.08 6.65
CA VAL A 7 37.37 -10.02 5.84
C VAL A 7 37.77 -11.47 6.11
N ALA A 8 39.07 -11.75 6.20
CA ALA A 8 39.59 -13.07 6.49
C ALA A 8 39.19 -13.57 7.89
N GLU A 9 39.18 -12.70 8.91
CA GLU A 9 38.71 -13.06 10.26
C GLU A 9 37.20 -13.37 10.26
N THR A 10 36.38 -12.59 9.54
CA THR A 10 34.94 -12.87 9.41
C THR A 10 34.68 -14.20 8.69
N LEU A 11 35.37 -14.46 7.58
CA LEU A 11 35.25 -15.72 6.85
C LEU A 11 35.69 -16.92 7.70
N ALA A 12 36.78 -16.80 8.45
CA ALA A 12 37.25 -17.87 9.34
C ALA A 12 36.20 -18.24 10.40
N ILE A 13 35.55 -17.24 11.01
CA ILE A 13 34.46 -17.45 11.98
C ILE A 13 33.28 -18.16 11.31
N LEU A 14 32.86 -17.71 10.12
CA LEU A 14 31.77 -18.35 9.40
C LEU A 14 32.10 -19.81 9.07
N HIS A 15 33.30 -20.10 8.59
CA HIS A 15 33.75 -21.46 8.31
C HIS A 15 33.79 -22.35 9.56
N GLN A 16 34.30 -21.83 10.68
CA GLN A 16 34.46 -22.59 11.90
C GLN A 16 33.13 -22.89 12.60
N TYR A 17 32.18 -21.96 12.58
CA TYR A 17 30.98 -22.04 13.41
C TYR A 17 29.68 -22.23 12.62
N HIS A 18 29.59 -21.76 11.37
CA HIS A 18 28.33 -21.70 10.62
C HIS A 18 28.33 -22.46 9.28
N HIS A 19 29.47 -23.05 8.89
CA HIS A 19 29.61 -23.96 7.75
C HIS A 19 28.92 -23.45 6.45
N PRO A 20 29.33 -22.30 5.90
CA PRO A 20 28.72 -21.70 4.72
C PRO A 20 28.80 -22.62 3.49
N VAL A 21 27.74 -22.58 2.67
CA VAL A 21 27.59 -23.33 1.42
C VAL A 21 27.40 -22.37 0.24
N GLY A 22 27.86 -22.75 -0.96
CA GLY A 22 27.71 -21.93 -2.17
C GLY A 22 28.80 -20.86 -2.35
N LEU A 23 29.84 -20.88 -1.50
CA LEU A 23 30.99 -19.97 -1.61
C LEU A 23 31.75 -20.12 -2.93
N GLU A 24 31.75 -21.32 -3.50
CA GLU A 24 32.41 -21.62 -4.77
C GLU A 24 31.77 -20.91 -5.98
N ARG A 25 30.55 -20.39 -5.82
CA ARG A 25 29.79 -19.66 -6.84
C ARG A 25 29.97 -18.14 -6.73
N GLN A 26 30.62 -17.68 -5.66
CA GLN A 26 30.80 -16.25 -5.42
C GLN A 26 31.92 -15.72 -6.34
N PRO A 27 31.66 -14.65 -7.11
CA PRO A 27 32.67 -14.06 -7.96
C PRO A 27 33.74 -13.39 -7.11
N LYS A 28 35.02 -13.65 -7.43
CA LYS A 28 36.14 -12.94 -6.79
C LYS A 28 36.10 -11.44 -7.07
N GLN A 29 35.72 -11.07 -8.28
CA GLN A 29 35.57 -9.68 -8.71
C GLN A 29 34.21 -9.50 -9.37
N LEU A 30 33.51 -8.44 -9.01
CA LEU A 30 32.22 -8.10 -9.59
C LEU A 30 32.19 -6.62 -9.99
N LYS A 31 31.79 -6.33 -11.22
CA LYS A 31 31.44 -4.96 -11.64
C LYS A 31 29.97 -4.93 -11.99
N THR A 32 29.21 -4.03 -11.36
CA THR A 32 27.77 -3.98 -11.62
C THR A 32 27.45 -3.55 -13.06
N ALA A 33 28.36 -2.83 -13.72
CA ALA A 33 28.25 -2.43 -15.12
C ALA A 33 28.20 -3.61 -16.11
N ASP A 34 28.66 -4.80 -15.70
CA ASP A 34 28.71 -5.99 -16.56
C ASP A 34 27.34 -6.68 -16.70
N PHE A 35 26.28 -6.15 -16.07
CA PHE A 35 24.92 -6.69 -16.08
C PHE A 35 23.96 -5.77 -16.85
N ASP A 36 22.86 -6.32 -17.37
CA ASP A 36 21.86 -5.56 -18.15
C ASP A 36 20.97 -4.63 -17.31
N GLY A 37 21.17 -4.60 -16.00
CA GLY A 37 20.41 -3.77 -15.07
C GLY A 37 20.98 -3.82 -13.65
N PRO A 38 20.21 -3.35 -12.64
CA PRO A 38 20.65 -3.36 -11.25
C PRO A 38 21.10 -4.75 -10.80
N VAL A 39 22.21 -4.81 -10.07
CA VAL A 39 22.67 -6.06 -9.45
C VAL A 39 21.95 -6.22 -8.12
N ILE A 40 21.25 -7.34 -7.97
CA ILE A 40 20.44 -7.65 -6.80
C ILE A 40 21.14 -8.71 -5.95
N PHE A 41 21.47 -8.35 -4.71
CA PHE A 41 21.82 -9.29 -3.65
C PHE A 41 20.60 -9.55 -2.78
N SER A 42 20.16 -10.81 -2.75
CA SER A 42 18.97 -11.23 -2.02
C SER A 42 19.15 -12.56 -1.28
N ASN A 43 18.29 -12.81 -0.31
CA ASN A 43 18.13 -14.12 0.32
C ASN A 43 17.36 -15.13 -0.53
N ASP A 44 16.69 -14.66 -1.59
CA ASP A 44 16.00 -15.52 -2.54
C ASP A 44 16.84 -15.72 -3.81
N PRO A 45 17.27 -16.97 -4.12
CA PRO A 45 18.07 -17.25 -5.31
C PRO A 45 17.38 -16.93 -6.64
N GLU A 46 16.04 -16.93 -6.71
CA GLU A 46 15.31 -16.56 -7.93
C GLU A 46 15.32 -15.05 -8.19
N THR A 47 15.40 -14.27 -7.11
CA THR A 47 15.41 -12.80 -7.17
C THR A 47 16.83 -12.24 -7.31
N ALA A 48 17.84 -12.98 -6.87
CA ALA A 48 19.23 -12.54 -6.86
C ALA A 48 19.88 -12.58 -8.26
N THR A 49 20.57 -11.51 -8.65
CA THR A 49 21.33 -11.46 -9.91
C THR A 49 22.58 -12.34 -9.86
N VAL A 50 23.19 -12.42 -8.68
CA VAL A 50 24.32 -13.31 -8.38
C VAL A 50 23.82 -14.36 -7.39
N PRO A 51 24.09 -15.66 -7.61
CA PRO A 51 23.64 -16.70 -6.68
C PRO A 51 24.20 -16.43 -5.27
N PRO A 52 23.36 -16.38 -4.21
CA PRO A 52 23.85 -16.23 -2.85
C PRO A 52 24.60 -17.47 -2.36
N ALA A 53 25.62 -17.27 -1.52
CA ALA A 53 26.05 -18.27 -0.57
C ALA A 53 25.16 -18.19 0.67
N PHE A 54 25.12 -19.26 1.46
CA PHE A 54 24.29 -19.30 2.66
C PHE A 54 25.05 -19.89 3.83
N PHE A 55 24.74 -19.41 5.02
CA PHE A 55 25.04 -20.11 6.27
C PHE A 55 23.77 -20.20 7.11
N THR A 56 23.75 -21.13 8.07
CA THR A 56 22.56 -21.40 8.88
C THR A 56 22.75 -20.86 10.29
N ILE A 57 21.71 -20.19 10.79
CA ILE A 57 21.60 -19.75 12.17
C ILE A 57 20.49 -20.54 12.84
N GLN A 58 20.73 -21.06 14.04
CA GLN A 58 19.81 -21.96 14.73
C GLN A 58 18.76 -21.24 15.56
N THR A 59 19.06 -20.04 16.05
CA THR A 59 18.15 -19.31 16.95
C THR A 59 18.20 -17.81 16.75
N ILE A 60 17.15 -17.10 17.18
CA ILE A 60 17.10 -15.64 17.14
C ILE A 60 18.13 -14.97 18.07
N GLN A 61 18.47 -15.64 19.17
CA GLN A 61 19.52 -15.20 20.09
C GLN A 61 20.89 -15.23 19.41
N GLU A 62 21.17 -16.28 18.65
CA GLU A 62 22.41 -16.41 17.87
C GLU A 62 22.47 -15.33 16.79
N LEU A 63 21.38 -15.07 16.06
CA LEU A 63 21.32 -13.99 15.08
C LEU A 63 21.55 -12.61 15.72
N LYS A 64 20.92 -12.35 16.88
CA LYS A 64 21.12 -11.11 17.64
C LYS A 64 22.58 -10.95 18.08
N ALA A 65 23.21 -12.00 18.58
CA ALA A 65 24.62 -11.97 18.95
C ALA A 65 25.54 -11.76 17.75
N LEU A 66 25.18 -12.29 16.58
CA LEU A 66 25.99 -12.18 15.37
C LEU A 66 25.93 -10.78 14.77
N GLY A 67 24.74 -10.16 14.67
CA GLY A 67 24.56 -8.91 13.93
C GLY A 67 23.44 -7.98 14.43
N GLY A 68 22.81 -8.30 15.56
CA GLY A 68 21.79 -7.46 16.19
C GLY A 68 22.36 -6.33 17.05
N VAL A 69 21.49 -5.54 17.65
CA VAL A 69 21.84 -4.49 18.61
C VAL A 69 21.77 -5.07 20.03
N PRO A 70 22.86 -5.07 20.83
CA PRO A 70 22.80 -5.57 22.20
C PRO A 70 21.82 -4.79 23.07
N ASP A 71 21.04 -5.48 23.93
CA ASP A 71 20.08 -4.85 24.85
C ASP A 71 20.74 -3.81 25.78
N SER A 72 22.03 -3.95 26.07
CA SER A 72 22.81 -3.01 26.87
C SER A 72 22.87 -1.59 26.29
N ARG A 73 22.51 -1.40 25.02
CA ARG A 73 22.36 -0.11 24.34
C ARG A 73 21.05 0.62 24.67
N TYR A 74 20.06 -0.05 25.26
CA TYR A 74 18.74 0.52 25.57
C TYR A 74 18.58 0.85 27.05
N GLY A 75 17.62 1.72 27.37
CA GLY A 75 17.25 2.13 28.73
C GLY A 75 17.59 3.58 29.08
N PRO A 76 17.39 3.99 30.36
CA PRO A 76 17.50 5.39 30.77
C PRO A 76 18.86 6.03 30.44
N GLY A 77 18.84 7.14 29.71
CA GLY A 77 20.03 7.85 29.26
C GLY A 77 20.77 7.19 28.09
N LYS A 78 20.18 6.18 27.45
CA LYS A 78 20.70 5.48 26.27
C LYS A 78 19.68 5.53 25.13
N MET A 79 19.64 4.52 24.26
CA MET A 79 18.68 4.46 23.16
C MET A 79 17.28 4.15 23.71
N GLU A 80 16.30 4.98 23.34
CA GLU A 80 14.88 4.64 23.53
C GLU A 80 14.45 3.60 22.49
N PRO A 81 13.60 2.61 22.84
CA PRO A 81 12.99 1.69 21.89
C PRO A 81 12.19 2.43 20.81
N TYR A 82 12.34 2.02 19.56
CA TYR A 82 11.75 2.72 18.40
C TYR A 82 11.14 1.78 17.36
N HIS A 83 11.39 0.48 17.44
CA HIS A 83 10.77 -0.50 16.53
C HIS A 83 9.28 -0.65 16.83
N PRO A 84 8.41 -0.73 15.80
CA PRO A 84 7.01 -1.07 16.00
C PRO A 84 6.87 -2.40 16.72
N LEU A 85 6.17 -2.38 17.86
CA LEU A 85 5.90 -3.60 18.61
C LEU A 85 4.74 -4.38 17.95
N PRO A 86 4.77 -5.72 18.03
CA PRO A 86 3.64 -6.55 17.62
C PRO A 86 2.43 -6.30 18.52
N GLU A 87 1.26 -6.76 18.09
CA GLU A 87 0.11 -6.92 19.00
C GLU A 87 0.50 -7.76 20.24
N PRO A 88 -0.19 -7.64 21.37
CA PRO A 88 0.06 -8.48 22.53
C PRO A 88 0.11 -9.98 22.16
N PHE A 89 1.05 -10.71 22.76
CA PHE A 89 1.27 -12.11 22.42
C PHE A 89 0.02 -12.95 22.72
N SER A 90 -0.31 -13.84 21.77
CA SER A 90 -1.36 -14.85 21.93
C SER A 90 -0.95 -16.11 21.17
N ALA A 91 -0.68 -17.19 21.92
CA ALA A 91 -0.27 -18.47 21.34
C ALA A 91 -1.35 -19.04 20.40
N GLU A 92 -2.63 -18.92 20.78
CA GLU A 92 -3.77 -19.40 19.99
C GLU A 92 -3.85 -18.68 18.64
N ARG A 93 -3.68 -17.36 18.65
CA ARG A 93 -3.70 -16.51 17.45
C ARG A 93 -2.54 -16.83 16.50
N LEU A 94 -1.37 -17.17 17.05
CA LEU A 94 -0.13 -17.38 16.29
C LEU A 94 0.16 -18.86 15.97
N ALA A 95 -0.61 -19.81 16.51
CA ALA A 95 -0.34 -21.24 16.32
C ALA A 95 -0.33 -21.64 14.83
N ASN A 96 -1.26 -21.09 14.05
CA ASN A 96 -1.52 -21.48 12.65
C ASN A 96 -1.11 -20.42 11.61
N VAL A 97 -0.43 -19.35 12.03
CA VAL A 97 0.04 -18.33 11.10
C VAL A 97 1.34 -18.76 10.42
N SER A 98 1.61 -18.20 9.24
CA SER A 98 2.88 -18.40 8.54
C SER A 98 4.03 -17.72 9.30
N ALA A 99 5.28 -18.15 9.03
CA ALA A 99 6.48 -17.52 9.57
C ALA A 99 6.60 -16.01 9.24
N ASN A 100 5.94 -15.58 8.17
CA ASN A 100 5.92 -14.21 7.66
C ASN A 100 4.69 -13.42 8.13
N HIS A 101 3.96 -13.93 9.13
CA HIS A 101 2.89 -13.17 9.76
C HIS A 101 3.42 -11.84 10.32
N ILE A 102 2.65 -10.76 10.12
CA ILE A 102 3.08 -9.40 10.42
C ILE A 102 3.63 -9.22 11.84
N ASP A 103 2.98 -9.82 12.85
CA ASP A 103 3.46 -9.73 14.23
C ASP A 103 4.73 -10.55 14.49
N LEU A 104 4.93 -11.67 13.80
CA LEU A 104 6.18 -12.39 13.88
C LEU A 104 7.31 -11.58 13.22
N CYS A 105 7.04 -10.85 12.14
CA CYS A 105 8.03 -9.98 11.52
C CYS A 105 8.34 -8.74 12.38
N LYS A 106 7.33 -8.11 12.99
CA LYS A 106 7.55 -7.02 13.99
C LYS A 106 8.35 -7.51 15.19
N ALA A 107 7.97 -8.64 15.77
CA ALA A 107 8.67 -9.23 16.91
C ALA A 107 10.11 -9.62 16.55
N PHE A 108 10.34 -10.23 15.38
CA PHE A 108 11.67 -10.58 14.89
C PHE A 108 12.59 -9.36 14.80
N ARG A 109 12.11 -8.28 14.17
CA ARG A 109 12.86 -7.03 14.02
C ARG A 109 13.15 -6.36 15.37
N ALA A 110 12.12 -6.20 16.21
CA ALA A 110 12.27 -5.65 17.55
C ALA A 110 13.21 -6.48 18.44
N TYR A 111 13.19 -7.81 18.28
CA TYR A 111 14.09 -8.69 19.01
C TYR A 111 15.55 -8.48 18.57
N ILE A 112 15.85 -8.47 17.27
CA ILE A 112 17.24 -8.42 16.79
C ILE A 112 17.82 -7.00 16.90
N TYR A 113 17.04 -5.98 16.53
CA TYR A 113 17.51 -4.60 16.37
C TYR A 113 16.94 -3.62 17.39
N GLY A 114 16.12 -4.10 18.33
CA GLY A 114 15.58 -3.32 19.44
C GLY A 114 15.94 -3.93 20.80
N ASP A 115 15.22 -3.48 21.83
CA ASP A 115 15.26 -4.09 23.16
C ASP A 115 14.49 -5.41 23.14
N SER A 116 15.20 -6.54 23.18
CA SER A 116 14.55 -7.86 23.10
C SER A 116 13.67 -8.16 24.31
N ALA A 117 13.83 -7.45 25.43
CA ALA A 117 12.97 -7.63 26.59
C ALA A 117 11.50 -7.28 26.29
N LEU A 118 11.25 -6.36 25.35
CA LEU A 118 9.89 -5.92 24.99
C LEU A 118 9.09 -6.96 24.20
N VAL A 119 9.77 -7.93 23.60
CA VAL A 119 9.15 -8.98 22.77
C VAL A 119 9.57 -10.38 23.21
N LYS A 120 9.99 -10.52 24.47
CA LYS A 120 10.49 -11.78 25.02
C LYS A 120 9.48 -12.92 24.91
N ASP A 121 8.19 -12.62 25.07
CA ASP A 121 7.09 -13.60 24.96
C ASP A 121 6.96 -14.23 23.56
N TYR A 122 7.50 -13.58 22.52
CA TYR A 122 7.50 -14.09 21.15
C TYR A 122 8.67 -15.04 20.85
N GLU A 123 9.68 -15.12 21.71
CA GLU A 123 10.96 -15.81 21.44
C GLU A 123 10.80 -17.28 21.04
N GLU A 124 10.00 -18.03 21.80
CA GLU A 124 9.78 -19.47 21.53
C GLU A 124 9.11 -19.67 20.17
N MET A 125 8.09 -18.85 19.85
CA MET A 125 7.38 -18.92 18.59
C MET A 125 8.27 -18.51 17.41
N LEU A 126 9.12 -17.49 17.59
CA LEU A 126 10.09 -17.06 16.58
C LEU A 126 11.08 -18.18 16.26
N ASN A 127 11.65 -18.80 17.29
CA ASN A 127 12.57 -19.94 17.13
C ASN A 127 11.87 -21.14 16.47
N ALA A 128 10.62 -21.45 16.85
CA ALA A 128 9.88 -22.57 16.28
C ALA A 128 9.43 -22.36 14.82
N LYS A 129 9.11 -21.12 14.43
CA LYS A 129 8.51 -20.82 13.11
C LYS A 129 9.50 -20.30 12.08
N ARG A 130 10.57 -19.62 12.50
CA ARG A 130 11.53 -18.96 11.58
C ARG A 130 12.91 -19.59 11.56
N PHE A 131 13.24 -20.42 12.54
CA PHE A 131 14.56 -21.05 12.64
C PHE A 131 14.47 -22.57 12.46
N PRO A 132 15.51 -23.23 11.95
CA PRO A 132 16.79 -22.65 11.51
C PRO A 132 16.65 -21.75 10.26
N MET A 133 17.29 -20.58 10.30
CA MET A 133 17.22 -19.57 9.24
C MET A 133 18.47 -19.65 8.36
N LYS A 134 18.28 -19.55 7.04
CA LYS A 134 19.38 -19.39 6.08
C LYS A 134 19.65 -17.90 5.88
N VAL A 135 20.86 -17.46 6.21
CA VAL A 135 21.29 -16.07 5.99
C VAL A 135 22.05 -15.99 4.68
N ALA A 136 21.66 -15.01 3.86
CA ALA A 136 22.28 -14.75 2.57
C ALA A 136 23.65 -14.09 2.78
N PHE A 137 24.65 -14.62 2.10
CA PHE A 137 26.03 -14.23 2.23
C PHE A 137 26.65 -14.02 0.85
N TYR A 138 27.27 -12.86 0.65
CA TYR A 138 27.96 -12.49 -0.57
C TYR A 138 29.39 -12.11 -0.22
N ASN A 139 30.36 -12.71 -0.89
CA ASN A 139 31.77 -12.39 -0.68
C ASN A 139 32.57 -12.30 -1.97
N GLY A 140 33.75 -11.69 -1.87
CA GLY A 140 34.70 -11.57 -2.96
C GLY A 140 35.92 -10.78 -2.54
N GLU A 141 36.86 -10.62 -3.45
CA GLU A 141 38.02 -9.75 -3.29
C GLU A 141 37.59 -8.31 -3.59
N GLU A 142 36.90 -8.06 -4.70
CA GLU A 142 36.56 -6.70 -5.14
C GLU A 142 35.13 -6.61 -5.71
N ILE A 143 34.45 -5.52 -5.38
CA ILE A 143 33.22 -5.11 -6.05
C ILE A 143 33.31 -3.64 -6.49
N THR A 144 32.94 -3.37 -7.75
CA THR A 144 32.79 -2.01 -8.30
C THR A 144 31.31 -1.73 -8.60
N VAL A 145 30.75 -0.71 -7.94
CA VAL A 145 29.36 -0.28 -8.11
C VAL A 145 29.30 0.91 -9.08
N SER A 146 28.71 0.69 -10.23
CA SER A 146 28.54 1.68 -11.30
C SER A 146 27.26 2.52 -11.17
N ALA A 147 27.23 3.66 -11.83
CA ALA A 147 26.06 4.54 -11.89
C ALA A 147 24.88 3.95 -12.68
N SER A 148 25.16 3.25 -13.78
CA SER A 148 24.13 2.67 -14.64
C SER A 148 23.40 1.51 -13.95
N ASN A 149 24.12 0.75 -13.13
CA ASN A 149 23.62 -0.44 -12.47
C ASN A 149 23.90 -0.36 -10.96
N PRO A 150 22.97 0.19 -10.16
CA PRO A 150 23.14 0.23 -8.71
C PRO A 150 23.17 -1.18 -8.12
N LEU A 151 23.80 -1.31 -6.95
CA LEU A 151 23.73 -2.51 -6.13
C LEU A 151 22.50 -2.42 -5.22
N ILE A 152 21.59 -3.39 -5.33
CA ILE A 152 20.37 -3.47 -4.53
C ILE A 152 20.45 -4.64 -3.57
N ILE A 153 20.27 -4.38 -2.27
CA ILE A 153 20.23 -5.38 -1.20
C ILE A 153 18.78 -5.49 -0.72
N LYS A 154 18.13 -6.66 -0.87
CA LYS A 154 16.71 -6.82 -0.50
C LYS A 154 16.34 -8.26 -0.10
N ASP A 155 15.31 -8.42 0.72
CA ASP A 155 14.67 -9.71 0.98
C ASP A 155 13.33 -9.84 0.26
N LYS A 156 12.99 -11.06 -0.20
CA LYS A 156 11.74 -11.33 -0.94
C LYS A 156 10.50 -11.15 -0.05
N GLU A 157 10.55 -11.77 1.12
CA GLU A 157 9.44 -11.85 2.08
C GLU A 157 9.26 -10.57 2.90
N GLN A 158 10.20 -9.63 2.81
CA GLN A 158 10.14 -8.31 3.45
C GLN A 158 9.91 -8.41 4.96
N CYS A 159 10.49 -9.41 5.62
CA CYS A 159 10.44 -9.56 7.06
C CYS A 159 11.71 -9.09 7.76
N GLY A 160 12.64 -8.49 6.99
CA GLY A 160 13.89 -7.97 7.52
C GLY A 160 14.93 -9.07 7.68
N GLU A 161 14.95 -10.04 6.77
CA GLU A 161 15.99 -11.06 6.81
C GLU A 161 17.36 -10.47 6.49
N LEU A 162 18.39 -10.95 7.19
CA LEU A 162 19.73 -10.39 7.09
C LEU A 162 20.38 -10.79 5.75
N VAL A 163 20.94 -9.81 5.05
CA VAL A 163 21.83 -10.01 3.90
C VAL A 163 23.21 -9.45 4.23
N VAL A 164 24.23 -10.29 4.15
CA VAL A 164 25.61 -9.97 4.55
C VAL A 164 26.53 -9.91 3.34
N LEU A 165 27.29 -8.83 3.21
CA LEU A 165 28.31 -8.60 2.20
C LEU A 165 29.67 -8.50 2.88
N VAL A 166 30.66 -9.25 2.40
CA VAL A 166 32.03 -9.24 2.92
C VAL A 166 33.02 -9.21 1.75
N TYR A 167 33.67 -8.07 1.51
CA TYR A 167 34.59 -7.87 0.37
C TYR A 167 35.90 -7.26 0.82
N ASP A 168 37.05 -7.63 0.24
CA ASP A 168 38.29 -6.94 0.58
C ASP A 168 38.21 -5.44 0.19
N GLN A 169 37.64 -5.15 -0.97
CA GLN A 169 37.46 -3.79 -1.47
C GLN A 169 36.09 -3.55 -2.09
N ILE A 170 35.47 -2.43 -1.73
CA ILE A 170 34.27 -1.89 -2.37
C ILE A 170 34.64 -0.53 -2.99
N THR A 171 34.53 -0.44 -4.30
CA THR A 171 34.71 0.79 -5.06
C THR A 171 33.36 1.26 -5.59
N VAL A 172 33.00 2.53 -5.35
CA VAL A 172 31.77 3.13 -5.90
C VAL A 172 32.17 4.15 -6.96
N GLU A 173 31.72 3.96 -8.20
CA GLU A 173 31.92 4.94 -9.26
C GLU A 173 31.10 6.21 -8.98
N PRO A 174 31.44 7.38 -9.55
CA PRO A 174 30.61 8.57 -9.45
C PRO A 174 29.15 8.26 -9.82
N GLU A 175 28.20 8.69 -8.98
CA GLU A 175 26.76 8.39 -9.10
C GLU A 175 26.35 6.91 -8.89
N GLY A 176 27.31 6.02 -8.60
CA GLY A 176 27.05 4.65 -8.17
C GLY A 176 26.33 4.62 -6.81
N LYS A 177 25.35 3.72 -6.67
CA LYS A 177 24.51 3.64 -5.47
C LYS A 177 24.44 2.23 -4.93
N VAL A 178 24.60 2.10 -3.62
CA VAL A 178 24.24 0.92 -2.85
C VAL A 178 22.91 1.22 -2.16
N ILE A 179 21.86 0.48 -2.50
CA ILE A 179 20.50 0.68 -2.01
C ILE A 179 20.08 -0.55 -1.21
N CYS A 180 19.78 -0.38 0.07
CA CYS A 180 19.36 -1.44 0.97
C CYS A 180 17.88 -1.28 1.34
N TYR A 181 17.09 -2.33 1.16
CA TYR A 181 15.66 -2.39 1.49
C TYR A 181 15.35 -3.34 2.66
N THR A 182 16.39 -3.97 3.21
CA THR A 182 16.28 -4.98 4.26
C THR A 182 17.36 -4.79 5.31
N ASN A 183 17.52 -5.75 6.22
CA ASN A 183 18.64 -5.74 7.14
C ASN A 183 19.94 -6.04 6.39
N GLY A 184 20.76 -5.01 6.20
CA GLY A 184 22.00 -5.08 5.45
C GLY A 184 23.21 -5.00 6.37
N ARG A 185 24.19 -5.88 6.16
CA ARG A 185 25.52 -5.75 6.76
C ARG A 185 26.58 -5.78 5.68
N ILE A 186 27.35 -4.71 5.61
CA ILE A 186 28.44 -4.53 4.66
C ILE A 186 29.74 -4.46 5.45
N GLU A 187 30.64 -5.40 5.20
CA GLU A 187 31.99 -5.41 5.76
C GLU A 187 33.02 -5.36 4.64
N ALA A 188 34.01 -4.48 4.77
CA ALA A 188 35.14 -4.47 3.84
C ALA A 188 36.45 -3.99 4.46
N ASN A 189 37.60 -4.42 3.92
CA ASN A 189 38.86 -3.82 4.38
C ASN A 189 38.97 -2.36 3.90
N VAL A 190 38.54 -2.10 2.66
CA VAL A 190 38.55 -0.75 2.04
C VAL A 190 37.21 -0.43 1.40
N ILE A 191 36.68 0.76 1.67
CA ILE A 191 35.56 1.35 0.93
C ILE A 191 35.99 2.71 0.40
N GLN A 192 35.86 2.94 -0.91
CA GLN A 192 36.32 4.17 -1.55
C GLN A 192 35.49 4.57 -2.78
N GLY A 193 35.45 5.87 -3.07
CA GLY A 193 34.90 6.39 -4.32
C GLY A 193 35.96 6.37 -5.43
N LEU A 194 35.60 5.88 -6.63
CA LEU A 194 36.50 5.91 -7.78
C LEU A 194 36.82 7.38 -8.13
N GLY A 195 38.11 7.71 -8.17
CA GLY A 195 38.57 9.08 -8.43
C GLY A 195 38.20 10.09 -7.34
N GLY A 196 37.83 9.63 -6.13
CA GLY A 196 37.35 10.48 -5.04
C GLY A 196 35.89 10.92 -5.20
N GLY A 197 35.13 10.29 -6.10
CA GLY A 197 33.71 10.55 -6.29
C GLY A 197 32.84 10.16 -5.08
N PRO A 198 31.56 10.59 -5.09
CA PRO A 198 30.66 10.36 -3.97
C PRO A 198 30.23 8.89 -3.84
N LEU A 199 30.20 8.38 -2.62
CA LEU A 199 29.71 7.06 -2.26
C LEU A 199 28.30 7.18 -1.69
N HIS A 200 27.30 6.61 -2.35
CA HIS A 200 25.92 6.65 -1.89
C HIS A 200 25.49 5.34 -1.25
N PHE A 201 25.25 5.37 0.06
CA PHE A 201 24.58 4.30 0.81
C PHE A 201 23.17 4.77 1.16
N VAL A 202 22.19 4.24 0.44
CA VAL A 202 20.78 4.55 0.63
C VAL A 202 20.12 3.37 1.33
N HIS A 203 19.44 3.63 2.43
CA HIS A 203 18.68 2.64 3.17
C HIS A 203 17.22 3.06 3.21
N LYS A 204 16.35 2.29 2.56
CA LYS A 204 15.01 2.73 2.19
C LYS A 204 13.94 1.71 2.53
N GLY A 205 12.85 2.18 3.13
CA GLY A 205 11.62 1.42 3.31
C GLY A 205 10.85 1.30 1.99
N ARG A 206 10.12 0.20 1.79
CA ARG A 206 9.31 0.01 0.58
C ARG A 206 8.09 0.92 0.57
N ASP A 207 7.74 1.49 -0.58
CA ASP A 207 6.51 2.26 -0.70
C ASP A 207 5.27 1.36 -0.62
N GLY A 208 4.23 1.84 0.06
CA GLY A 208 2.94 1.20 0.18
C GLY A 208 2.15 1.25 -1.12
N GLU A 209 1.37 0.20 -1.36
CA GLU A 209 0.53 0.06 -2.54
C GLU A 209 -0.70 0.96 -2.46
N MET A 210 -1.11 1.49 -3.61
CA MET A 210 -2.32 2.31 -3.70
C MET A 210 -3.58 1.45 -3.52
N GLY A 211 -4.55 1.98 -2.78
CA GLY A 211 -5.86 1.37 -2.63
C GLY A 211 -6.64 1.34 -3.95
N ALA A 212 -7.30 0.22 -4.21
CA ALA A 212 -8.16 0.05 -5.38
C ALA A 212 -9.40 0.97 -5.31
N PRO A 213 -9.85 1.54 -6.44
CA PRO A 213 -11.08 2.32 -6.48
C PRO A 213 -12.31 1.45 -6.20
N GLY A 214 -13.33 2.06 -5.60
CA GLY A 214 -14.65 1.47 -5.44
C GLY A 214 -15.38 1.37 -6.78
N ALA A 215 -16.20 0.34 -6.93
CA ALA A 215 -17.05 0.14 -8.09
C ALA A 215 -18.25 1.09 -8.04
N ALA A 216 -18.63 1.62 -9.21
CA ALA A 216 -19.84 2.42 -9.34
C ALA A 216 -21.10 1.58 -9.11
N GLY A 217 -22.13 2.21 -8.57
CA GLY A 217 -23.46 1.65 -8.46
C GLY A 217 -24.16 1.56 -9.82
N ASN A 218 -25.03 0.56 -9.96
CA ASN A 218 -25.86 0.38 -11.14
C ASN A 218 -27.05 1.33 -11.08
N SER A 219 -27.39 1.92 -12.22
CA SER A 219 -28.61 2.72 -12.32
C SER A 219 -29.84 1.83 -12.22
N GLY A 220 -30.87 2.34 -11.57
CA GLY A 220 -32.18 1.75 -11.56
C GLY A 220 -32.81 1.76 -12.95
N THR A 221 -33.70 0.81 -13.17
CA THR A 221 -34.53 0.73 -14.37
C THR A 221 -35.69 1.70 -14.28
N ASN A 222 -36.01 2.35 -15.41
CA ASN A 222 -37.22 3.17 -15.49
C ASN A 222 -38.48 2.31 -15.31
N GLY A 223 -39.52 2.94 -14.80
CA GLY A 223 -40.87 2.41 -14.80
C GLY A 223 -41.42 2.27 -16.21
N ILE A 224 -42.47 1.46 -16.34
CA ILE A 224 -43.17 1.21 -17.58
C ILE A 224 -44.38 2.16 -17.63
N ASP A 225 -44.57 2.81 -18.77
CA ASP A 225 -45.71 3.69 -18.99
C ASP A 225 -47.04 2.90 -18.92
N GLY A 226 -48.06 3.58 -18.40
CA GLY A 226 -49.41 3.06 -18.32
C GLY A 226 -50.03 2.89 -19.70
N LEU A 227 -50.84 1.84 -19.86
CA LEU A 227 -51.57 1.58 -21.08
C LEU A 227 -52.71 2.60 -21.26
N PRO A 228 -52.92 3.10 -22.49
CA PRO A 228 -54.00 4.01 -22.79
C PRO A 228 -55.36 3.34 -22.64
N GLY A 229 -56.37 4.10 -22.19
CA GLY A 229 -57.76 3.64 -22.13
C GLY A 229 -58.41 3.60 -23.52
N ARG A 230 -59.43 2.75 -23.71
CA ARG A 230 -60.18 2.66 -24.99
C ARG A 230 -61.57 3.27 -24.88
N LYS A 231 -61.92 4.19 -25.80
CA LYS A 231 -63.22 4.88 -25.84
C LYS A 231 -64.20 4.20 -26.82
N LYS A 232 -65.50 4.18 -26.48
CA LYS A 232 -66.63 3.92 -27.41
C LYS A 232 -67.77 4.88 -27.08
N LYS A 233 -68.22 5.67 -28.07
CA LYS A 233 -69.37 6.63 -28.00
C LYS A 233 -69.56 7.24 -26.60
N ASP A 234 -68.77 8.28 -26.31
CA ASP A 234 -68.84 9.08 -25.07
C ASP A 234 -68.73 8.27 -23.76
N THR A 235 -68.00 7.14 -23.77
CA THR A 235 -67.57 6.40 -22.56
C THR A 235 -66.17 5.76 -22.78
N CYS A 236 -65.24 5.83 -21.81
CA CYS A 236 -64.06 4.92 -21.79
C CYS A 236 -64.55 3.54 -21.32
N VAL A 237 -64.39 2.51 -22.17
CA VAL A 237 -64.82 1.12 -21.92
C VAL A 237 -63.78 0.37 -21.08
N THR A 238 -62.51 0.73 -21.26
CA THR A 238 -61.39 0.28 -20.43
C THR A 238 -60.66 1.51 -19.89
N PRO A 239 -60.52 1.66 -18.57
CA PRO A 239 -59.81 2.80 -17.98
C PRO A 239 -58.31 2.73 -18.34
N PRO A 240 -57.62 3.87 -18.46
CA PRO A 240 -56.16 3.88 -18.56
C PRO A 240 -55.51 3.27 -17.30
N THR A 241 -54.32 2.68 -17.44
CA THR A 241 -53.57 2.16 -16.29
C THR A 241 -52.55 3.19 -15.80
N PRO A 242 -52.18 3.18 -14.51
CA PRO A 242 -51.06 3.98 -14.03
C PRO A 242 -49.74 3.52 -14.66
N GLY A 243 -48.77 4.42 -14.71
CA GLY A 243 -47.37 4.05 -14.93
C GLY A 243 -46.81 3.37 -13.68
N THR A 244 -45.76 2.56 -13.86
CA THR A 244 -45.08 1.94 -12.72
C THR A 244 -43.96 2.83 -12.21
N ASP A 245 -43.59 2.67 -10.95
CA ASP A 245 -42.44 3.38 -10.38
C ASP A 245 -41.14 2.92 -11.06
N GLY A 246 -40.13 3.79 -11.02
CA GLY A 246 -38.75 3.41 -11.30
C GLY A 246 -38.19 2.50 -10.21
N THR A 247 -37.04 1.88 -10.46
CA THR A 247 -36.30 1.15 -9.42
C THR A 247 -35.12 1.96 -8.91
N GLU A 248 -34.72 1.75 -7.66
CA GLU A 248 -33.64 2.52 -7.04
C GLU A 248 -32.28 2.25 -7.68
N GLY A 249 -31.44 3.28 -7.72
CA GLY A 249 -30.03 3.12 -8.07
C GLY A 249 -29.28 2.41 -6.95
N SER A 250 -28.38 1.50 -7.28
CA SER A 250 -27.57 0.82 -6.28
C SER A 250 -26.47 1.75 -5.74
N PRO A 251 -26.03 1.57 -4.48
CA PRO A 251 -24.91 2.35 -3.95
C PRO A 251 -23.61 2.03 -4.68
N GLY A 252 -22.69 3.00 -4.71
CA GLY A 252 -21.29 2.77 -5.07
C GLY A 252 -20.54 2.13 -3.90
N THR A 253 -19.48 1.36 -4.19
CA THR A 253 -18.71 0.68 -3.15
C THR A 253 -17.60 1.59 -2.60
N LYS A 254 -17.16 1.29 -1.36
CA LYS A 254 -16.01 1.96 -0.76
C LYS A 254 -14.73 1.67 -1.58
N GLY A 255 -13.86 2.67 -1.73
CA GLY A 255 -12.48 2.44 -2.19
C GLY A 255 -11.63 1.77 -1.10
N SER A 256 -10.70 0.92 -1.49
CA SER A 256 -9.78 0.28 -0.55
C SER A 256 -8.82 1.31 0.06
N ASP A 257 -8.40 1.06 1.29
CA ASP A 257 -7.38 1.88 1.94
C ASP A 257 -6.02 1.66 1.22
N GLY A 258 -5.13 2.65 1.27
CA GLY A 258 -3.76 2.50 0.80
C GLY A 258 -2.91 1.79 1.85
N GLU A 259 -1.98 0.96 1.40
CA GLU A 259 -1.09 0.23 2.29
C GLU A 259 -0.06 1.16 2.95
N PRO A 260 0.36 0.89 4.20
CA PRO A 260 1.40 1.66 4.85
C PRO A 260 2.74 1.50 4.13
N GLY A 261 3.55 2.57 4.14
CA GLY A 261 4.95 2.50 3.75
C GLY A 261 5.74 1.65 4.72
N GLY A 262 6.65 0.85 4.19
CA GLY A 262 7.55 0.01 4.96
C GLY A 262 8.54 0.83 5.78
N VAL A 263 8.85 0.35 6.97
CA VAL A 263 9.96 0.84 7.78
C VAL A 263 11.27 0.45 7.10
N ALA A 264 12.21 1.38 6.97
CA ALA A 264 13.58 1.03 6.64
C ALA A 264 14.21 0.30 7.84
N GLU A 265 14.82 -0.85 7.60
CA GLU A 265 15.39 -1.72 8.63
C GLU A 265 16.73 -1.20 9.21
N LYS A 266 17.71 -2.05 9.56
CA LYS A 266 19.07 -1.60 9.90
C LYS A 266 20.04 -1.79 8.73
N LEU A 267 20.87 -0.79 8.46
CA LEU A 267 22.06 -0.91 7.61
C LEU A 267 23.32 -0.73 8.48
N SER A 268 24.20 -1.71 8.47
CA SER A 268 25.54 -1.60 9.07
C SER A 268 26.61 -1.60 7.98
N VAL A 269 27.46 -0.58 7.98
CA VAL A 269 28.62 -0.45 7.10
C VAL A 269 29.85 -0.39 7.98
N THR A 270 30.70 -1.41 7.92
CA THR A 270 31.91 -1.50 8.72
C THR A 270 33.12 -1.67 7.81
N THR A 271 34.14 -0.82 7.97
CA THR A 271 35.35 -0.94 7.16
C THR A 271 36.64 -0.59 7.90
N ALA A 272 37.78 -1.18 7.52
CA ALA A 272 39.06 -0.79 8.12
C ALA A 272 39.50 0.61 7.63
N HIS A 273 39.22 0.94 6.37
CA HIS A 273 39.61 2.21 5.75
C HIS A 273 38.46 2.78 4.89
N LEU A 274 38.08 4.02 5.18
CA LEU A 274 37.01 4.74 4.47
C LEU A 274 37.51 6.10 3.99
N ASP A 275 37.47 6.36 2.69
CA ASP A 275 37.87 7.63 2.08
C ASP A 275 36.87 8.10 1.01
N GLY A 276 36.91 9.39 0.69
CA GLY A 276 36.02 10.03 -0.29
C GLY A 276 34.84 10.78 0.34
N GLU A 277 33.91 11.21 -0.50
CA GLU A 277 32.68 11.88 -0.06
C GLU A 277 31.59 10.83 0.17
N VAL A 278 31.13 10.66 1.41
CA VAL A 278 30.22 9.57 1.78
C VAL A 278 28.85 10.15 2.10
N TYR A 279 27.83 9.66 1.38
CA TYR A 279 26.43 10.01 1.56
C TYR A 279 25.67 8.86 2.20
N LEU A 280 25.22 9.07 3.45
CA LEU A 280 24.38 8.13 4.18
C LEU A 280 22.93 8.63 4.16
N VAL A 281 22.02 7.88 3.54
CA VAL A 281 20.63 8.30 3.38
C VAL A 281 19.70 7.27 4.00
N SER A 282 18.92 7.68 5.01
CA SER A 282 17.88 6.86 5.60
C SER A 282 16.51 7.39 5.21
N GLU A 283 15.68 6.57 4.55
CA GLU A 283 14.36 6.95 4.06
C GLU A 283 13.31 5.92 4.48
N GLY A 284 12.22 6.38 5.09
CA GLY A 284 11.03 5.56 5.22
C GLY A 284 10.30 5.39 3.87
N GLY A 285 9.57 4.29 3.70
CA GLY A 285 8.73 4.10 2.51
C GLY A 285 7.54 5.05 2.49
N ALA A 286 7.14 5.55 1.32
CA ALA A 286 5.92 6.36 1.22
C ALA A 286 4.67 5.50 1.47
N GLY A 287 3.65 6.05 2.13
CA GLY A 287 2.35 5.41 2.26
C GLY A 287 1.57 5.43 0.95
N GLY A 288 0.83 4.35 0.66
CA GLY A 288 -0.01 4.26 -0.52
C GLY A 288 -1.23 5.20 -0.43
N ASN A 289 -1.65 5.77 -1.55
CA ASN A 289 -2.87 6.57 -1.58
C ASN A 289 -4.11 5.69 -1.43
N GLY A 290 -5.13 6.16 -0.72
CA GLY A 290 -6.43 5.47 -0.66
C GLY A 290 -7.20 5.52 -1.98
N GLY A 291 -7.93 4.46 -2.30
CA GLY A 291 -8.75 4.37 -3.49
C GLY A 291 -9.97 5.30 -3.43
N GLY A 292 -10.36 5.88 -4.57
CA GLY A 292 -11.59 6.67 -4.64
C GLY A 292 -12.84 5.82 -4.39
N GLY A 293 -13.86 6.36 -3.74
CA GLY A 293 -15.17 5.71 -3.61
C GLY A 293 -15.94 5.70 -4.93
N GLY A 294 -16.72 4.64 -5.16
CA GLY A 294 -17.54 4.52 -6.37
C GLY A 294 -18.73 5.48 -6.37
N ASP A 295 -19.07 6.06 -7.52
CA ASP A 295 -20.28 6.87 -7.66
C ASP A 295 -21.54 5.99 -7.49
N GLY A 296 -22.59 6.50 -6.84
CA GLY A 296 -23.88 5.82 -6.72
C GLY A 296 -24.66 5.82 -8.03
N GLY A 297 -25.42 4.75 -8.29
CA GLY A 297 -26.24 4.63 -9.49
C GLY A 297 -27.41 5.60 -9.50
N GLY A 298 -27.83 6.07 -10.68
CA GLY A 298 -29.03 6.90 -10.79
C GLY A 298 -30.29 6.12 -10.45
N GLY A 299 -31.31 6.77 -9.88
CA GLY A 299 -32.64 6.18 -9.74
C GLY A 299 -33.36 6.13 -11.08
N GLY A 300 -34.14 5.08 -11.31
CA GLY A 300 -34.99 4.97 -12.50
C GLY A 300 -36.11 6.01 -12.46
N ASN A 301 -36.45 6.57 -13.62
CA ASN A 301 -37.60 7.46 -13.75
C ASN A 301 -38.90 6.67 -13.57
N GLY A 302 -39.95 7.29 -13.05
CA GLY A 302 -41.28 6.70 -13.05
C GLY A 302 -41.91 6.70 -14.45
N GLY A 303 -42.73 5.70 -14.75
CA GLY A 303 -43.46 5.60 -16.00
C GLY A 303 -44.61 6.59 -16.06
N ASP A 304 -44.91 7.12 -17.25
CA ASP A 304 -46.02 8.05 -17.43
C ASP A 304 -47.37 7.34 -17.25
N GLY A 305 -48.37 8.06 -16.74
CA GLY A 305 -49.73 7.54 -16.62
C GLY A 305 -50.41 7.38 -17.98
N GLY A 306 -51.10 6.25 -18.21
CA GLY A 306 -51.85 6.03 -19.45
C GLY A 306 -52.97 7.06 -19.62
N PHE A 307 -53.35 7.39 -20.85
CA PHE A 307 -54.41 8.35 -21.12
C PHE A 307 -55.43 7.84 -22.14
N CYS A 308 -56.69 8.29 -22.04
CA CYS A 308 -57.72 7.94 -23.02
C CYS A 308 -57.51 8.78 -24.30
N TYR A 309 -57.13 8.14 -25.40
CA TYR A 309 -57.14 8.76 -26.73
C TYR A 309 -58.53 8.68 -27.37
N ASN A 310 -58.96 9.75 -28.06
CA ASN A 310 -60.08 9.69 -29.00
C ASN A 310 -59.59 9.00 -30.28
N GLY A 311 -59.75 7.68 -30.37
CA GLY A 311 -59.57 6.96 -31.63
C GLY A 311 -60.91 6.77 -32.33
N ALA A 312 -61.20 7.63 -33.31
CA ALA A 312 -62.05 7.22 -34.43
C ALA A 312 -61.34 7.43 -35.78
N ASP A 313 -60.54 8.47 -35.96
CA ASP A 313 -59.85 8.71 -37.24
C ASP A 313 -58.39 9.10 -37.01
N GLY A 314 -57.49 8.44 -37.72
CA GLY A 314 -56.04 8.52 -37.54
C GLY A 314 -55.42 9.84 -38.01
N ASP A 315 -55.67 10.92 -37.26
CA ASP A 315 -54.98 12.18 -37.46
C ASP A 315 -54.28 12.61 -36.16
N CYS A 316 -52.94 12.54 -36.17
CA CYS A 316 -52.08 12.94 -35.05
C CYS A 316 -51.91 14.46 -34.94
N SER A 317 -52.97 15.23 -35.19
CA SER A 317 -52.92 16.70 -35.17
C SER A 317 -54.11 17.27 -34.43
N GLY A 318 -54.01 17.40 -33.11
CA GLY A 318 -54.99 18.22 -32.38
C GLY A 318 -55.07 17.96 -30.90
N GLY A 319 -54.13 18.53 -30.14
CA GLY A 319 -54.41 19.11 -28.84
C GLY A 319 -54.80 18.18 -27.69
N HIS A 320 -54.11 18.37 -26.57
CA HIS A 320 -54.57 18.08 -25.22
C HIS A 320 -55.96 18.73 -24.98
N SER A 321 -57.05 18.15 -25.48
CA SER A 321 -58.31 18.89 -25.61
C SER A 321 -59.56 18.03 -25.38
N TYR A 322 -59.59 17.24 -24.30
CA TYR A 322 -60.85 16.95 -23.63
C TYR A 322 -60.67 17.02 -22.11
N VAL A 323 -60.99 18.20 -21.55
CA VAL A 323 -61.21 18.39 -20.12
C VAL A 323 -62.52 17.71 -19.77
N THR A 324 -62.48 16.67 -18.96
CA THR A 324 -63.68 16.02 -18.45
C THR A 324 -63.57 15.92 -16.94
N THR A 325 -64.59 16.42 -16.24
CA THR A 325 -64.76 16.29 -14.79
C THR A 325 -65.39 14.94 -14.42
N ASP A 326 -65.59 14.06 -15.40
CA ASP A 326 -66.16 12.73 -15.19
C ASP A 326 -65.05 11.76 -14.76
N PRO A 327 -65.14 11.17 -13.55
CA PRO A 327 -64.10 10.31 -13.00
C PRO A 327 -63.74 9.09 -13.85
N ARG A 328 -64.58 8.74 -14.82
CA ARG A 328 -64.38 7.62 -15.75
C ARG A 328 -63.33 7.90 -16.84
N TYR A 329 -62.76 9.09 -16.87
CA TYR A 329 -61.83 9.57 -17.91
C TYR A 329 -60.52 10.13 -17.37
N PHE A 330 -60.25 9.97 -16.07
CA PHE A 330 -58.96 10.37 -15.53
C PHE A 330 -57.84 9.56 -16.18
N SER A 331 -56.73 10.24 -16.48
CA SER A 331 -55.49 9.55 -16.82
C SER A 331 -55.08 8.63 -15.68
N GLY A 332 -54.34 7.57 -16.00
CA GLY A 332 -53.55 6.86 -15.00
C GLY A 332 -52.62 7.85 -14.29
N ASN A 333 -52.30 7.56 -13.03
CA ASN A 333 -51.27 8.29 -12.32
C ASN A 333 -49.90 7.95 -12.91
N GLY A 334 -48.98 8.92 -12.88
CA GLY A 334 -47.58 8.65 -13.17
C GLY A 334 -46.96 7.86 -12.03
N GLY A 335 -46.04 6.95 -12.35
CA GLY A 335 -45.24 6.26 -11.37
C GLY A 335 -44.22 7.20 -10.72
N ASP A 336 -43.81 6.91 -9.50
CA ASP A 336 -42.79 7.69 -8.79
C ASP A 336 -41.40 7.45 -9.38
N GLY A 337 -40.58 8.49 -9.37
CA GLY A 337 -39.16 8.38 -9.66
C GLY A 337 -38.44 7.76 -8.46
N ALA A 338 -37.52 6.84 -8.72
CA ALA A 338 -36.82 6.16 -7.64
C ALA A 338 -35.62 6.94 -7.13
N ASN A 339 -35.18 6.65 -5.90
CA ASN A 339 -34.02 7.29 -5.33
C ASN A 339 -32.73 6.89 -6.05
N GLY A 340 -31.78 7.82 -6.13
CA GLY A 340 -30.41 7.51 -6.54
C GLY A 340 -29.65 6.81 -5.42
N GLY A 341 -28.74 5.93 -5.79
CA GLY A 341 -27.87 5.23 -4.86
C GLY A 341 -26.88 6.16 -4.18
N ALA A 342 -26.49 5.85 -2.95
CA ALA A 342 -25.44 6.58 -2.25
C ALA A 342 -24.07 6.40 -2.95
N GLY A 343 -23.22 7.43 -2.89
CA GLY A 343 -21.82 7.31 -3.27
C GLY A 343 -21.03 6.54 -2.22
N GLY A 344 -20.05 5.76 -2.67
CA GLY A 344 -19.13 5.05 -1.79
C GLY A 344 -18.12 5.99 -1.14
N ASN A 345 -17.64 5.63 0.06
CA ASN A 345 -16.59 6.38 0.74
C ASN A 345 -15.22 6.13 0.08
N GLY A 346 -14.34 7.13 0.11
CA GLY A 346 -12.94 6.95 -0.23
C GLY A 346 -12.20 6.11 0.80
N GLY A 347 -11.19 5.36 0.35
CA GLY A 347 -10.26 4.66 1.24
C GLY A 347 -9.31 5.63 1.93
N ASN A 348 -8.84 5.30 3.11
CA ASN A 348 -7.81 6.09 3.81
C ASN A 348 -6.46 5.95 3.11
N GLY A 349 -5.60 6.95 3.22
CA GLY A 349 -4.21 6.85 2.81
C GLY A 349 -3.39 6.05 3.83
N GLY A 350 -2.41 5.30 3.34
CA GLY A 350 -1.46 4.57 4.16
C GLY A 350 -0.52 5.52 4.90
N ASN A 351 -0.10 5.14 6.10
CA ASN A 351 0.92 5.89 6.83
C ASN A 351 2.27 5.81 6.10
N GLY A 352 3.08 6.87 6.20
CA GLY A 352 4.48 6.80 5.79
C GLY A 352 5.27 5.91 6.74
N GLY A 353 6.23 5.17 6.20
CA GLY A 353 7.15 4.33 6.96
C GLY A 353 8.18 5.14 7.71
N ASP A 354 8.72 4.55 8.78
CA ASP A 354 9.83 5.14 9.51
C ASP A 354 11.15 4.90 8.76
N GLY A 355 12.06 5.87 8.80
CA GLY A 355 13.44 5.69 8.35
C GLY A 355 14.20 4.74 9.28
N GLY A 356 15.15 4.00 8.71
CA GLY A 356 15.93 3.00 9.41
C GLY A 356 17.23 3.51 9.99
N ASP A 357 17.84 2.73 10.87
CA ASP A 357 19.12 3.11 11.45
C ASP A 357 20.28 2.74 10.52
N ILE A 358 21.20 3.68 10.33
CA ILE A 358 22.46 3.45 9.61
C ILE A 358 23.60 3.54 10.62
N GLU A 359 24.40 2.49 10.71
CA GLU A 359 25.61 2.45 11.52
C GLU A 359 26.84 2.32 10.62
N CYS A 360 27.60 3.41 10.49
CA CYS A 360 28.83 3.46 9.71
C CYS A 360 30.04 3.51 10.65
N ASN A 361 30.88 2.48 10.62
CA ASN A 361 32.08 2.37 11.46
C ASN A 361 33.33 2.20 10.59
N TYR A 362 34.38 2.98 10.88
CA TYR A 362 35.67 2.91 10.21
C TYR A 362 36.86 3.14 11.15
N SER A 363 38.00 2.49 10.88
CA SER A 363 39.21 2.63 11.73
C SER A 363 40.18 3.72 11.25
N THR A 364 40.33 3.87 9.94
CA THR A 364 41.30 4.79 9.30
C THR A 364 40.66 5.48 8.08
N GLY A 365 41.32 6.51 7.56
CA GLY A 365 40.80 7.37 6.49
C GLY A 365 40.21 8.68 7.00
N ASN A 366 39.89 9.59 6.08
CA ASN A 366 39.34 10.92 6.36
C ASN A 366 38.15 11.21 5.42
N PRO A 367 37.03 10.49 5.56
CA PRO A 367 35.90 10.67 4.68
C PRO A 367 35.18 12.00 4.96
N ASN A 368 34.70 12.65 3.91
CA ASN A 368 33.79 13.78 4.02
C ASN A 368 32.35 13.25 4.13
N MET A 369 31.77 13.29 5.33
CA MET A 369 30.48 12.66 5.61
C MET A 369 29.32 13.64 5.43
N SER A 370 28.39 13.29 4.54
CA SER A 370 27.08 13.91 4.42
C SER A 370 26.00 12.88 4.76
N TYR A 371 24.98 13.29 5.50
CA TYR A 371 23.97 12.36 5.98
C TYR A 371 22.59 13.02 6.06
N TRP A 372 21.56 12.27 5.67
CA TRP A 372 20.17 12.72 5.74
C TRP A 372 19.27 11.59 6.19
N SER A 373 18.26 11.96 6.97
CA SER A 373 17.24 11.05 7.44
C SER A 373 15.89 11.68 7.17
N THR A 374 15.06 10.97 6.42
CA THR A 374 13.71 11.42 6.06
C THR A 374 12.69 10.36 6.40
N ALA A 375 11.57 10.82 6.96
CA ALA A 375 10.41 9.98 7.15
C ALA A 375 9.73 9.68 5.82
N GLY A 376 9.09 8.52 5.73
CA GLY A 376 8.16 8.22 4.66
C GLY A 376 7.01 9.23 4.62
N LEU A 377 6.67 9.68 3.41
CA LEU A 377 5.54 10.57 3.21
C LEU A 377 4.22 9.80 3.40
N PRO A 378 3.18 10.40 4.02
CA PRO A 378 1.88 9.76 4.12
C PRO A 378 1.18 9.69 2.76
N GLY A 379 0.40 8.64 2.56
CA GLY A 379 -0.54 8.53 1.44
C GLY A 379 -1.71 9.50 1.60
N ALA A 380 -2.19 10.02 0.48
CA ALA A 380 -3.41 10.82 0.45
C ALA A 380 -4.66 9.95 0.65
N GLY A 381 -5.70 10.50 1.27
CA GLY A 381 -7.01 9.85 1.32
C GLY A 381 -7.70 9.83 -0.05
N GLY A 382 -8.45 8.77 -0.31
CA GLY A 382 -9.27 8.61 -1.50
C GLY A 382 -10.43 9.61 -1.54
N ARG A 383 -10.82 10.02 -2.74
CA ARG A 383 -11.96 10.94 -2.92
C ARG A 383 -13.28 10.21 -2.66
N ALA A 384 -14.26 10.94 -2.13
CA ALA A 384 -15.64 10.45 -2.02
C ALA A 384 -16.28 10.17 -3.39
N GLY A 385 -17.07 9.10 -3.47
CA GLY A 385 -18.00 8.87 -4.56
C GLY A 385 -19.21 9.82 -4.47
N ARG A 386 -19.74 10.23 -5.62
CA ARG A 386 -20.93 11.09 -5.69
C ARG A 386 -22.20 10.25 -5.56
N GLY A 387 -23.19 10.77 -4.86
CA GLY A 387 -24.51 10.16 -4.82
C GLY A 387 -25.22 10.28 -6.16
N GLY A 388 -25.90 9.21 -6.57
CA GLY A 388 -26.65 9.13 -7.81
C GLY A 388 -27.81 10.11 -7.84
N LYS A 389 -28.15 10.63 -9.02
CA LYS A 389 -29.36 11.47 -9.19
C LYS A 389 -30.60 10.61 -8.91
N GLY A 390 -31.61 11.16 -8.25
CA GLY A 390 -32.94 10.54 -8.22
C GLY A 390 -33.61 10.58 -9.60
N GLY A 391 -34.45 9.58 -9.86
CA GLY A 391 -35.27 9.52 -11.07
C GLY A 391 -36.35 10.59 -11.06
N ASP A 392 -36.69 11.08 -12.23
CA ASP A 392 -37.81 12.02 -12.37
C ASP A 392 -39.14 11.24 -12.25
N GLY A 393 -40.18 11.85 -11.68
CA GLY A 393 -41.50 11.22 -11.58
C GLY A 393 -42.24 11.21 -12.92
N GLY A 394 -43.05 10.18 -13.16
CA GLY A 394 -43.86 10.03 -14.36
C GLY A 394 -44.95 11.10 -14.44
N SER A 395 -45.26 11.56 -15.64
CA SER A 395 -46.28 12.58 -15.89
C SER A 395 -47.69 11.99 -15.85
N ALA A 396 -48.65 12.73 -15.32
CA ALA A 396 -50.07 12.45 -15.49
C ALA A 396 -50.87 13.72 -15.81
N TRP A 397 -51.97 13.55 -16.54
CA TRP A 397 -52.82 14.62 -17.03
C TRP A 397 -54.25 14.41 -16.53
N CYS A 398 -54.44 14.47 -15.21
CA CYS A 398 -55.71 14.16 -14.57
C CYS A 398 -56.75 15.30 -14.63
N ASP A 399 -56.36 16.56 -14.86
CA ASP A 399 -57.26 17.71 -15.08
C ASP A 399 -56.56 18.87 -15.82
N MET A 400 -56.79 19.01 -17.13
CA MET A 400 -56.18 20.07 -17.94
C MET A 400 -56.56 21.52 -17.54
N LYS A 401 -57.62 21.75 -16.74
CA LYS A 401 -58.00 23.09 -16.29
C LYS A 401 -57.32 23.53 -14.99
N ASP A 402 -56.72 22.59 -14.26
CA ASP A 402 -56.12 22.86 -12.96
C ASP A 402 -54.70 22.29 -12.90
N ARG A 403 -53.71 23.14 -13.21
CA ARG A 403 -52.29 22.77 -13.11
C ARG A 403 -51.90 22.25 -11.72
N ILE A 404 -52.60 22.67 -10.66
CA ILE A 404 -52.33 22.24 -9.29
C ILE A 404 -52.84 20.81 -9.05
N ARG A 405 -53.96 20.42 -9.65
CA ARG A 405 -54.44 19.02 -9.58
C ARG A 405 -53.58 18.06 -10.42
N ASN A 406 -53.04 18.51 -11.56
CA ASN A 406 -52.11 17.70 -12.38
C ASN A 406 -50.81 17.33 -11.66
N LEU A 407 -50.36 18.17 -10.72
CA LEU A 407 -49.22 17.89 -9.85
C LEU A 407 -49.52 16.77 -8.83
N ASN A 408 -50.78 16.56 -8.44
CA ASN A 408 -51.18 15.55 -7.46
C ASN A 408 -51.33 14.12 -8.03
N CYS A 409 -51.33 13.97 -9.35
CA CYS A 409 -51.44 12.68 -10.04
C CYS A 409 -50.16 12.30 -10.80
N SER A 410 -49.21 13.23 -10.92
CA SER A 410 -47.85 12.95 -11.41
C SER A 410 -47.03 12.28 -10.31
N GLY A 411 -46.09 11.44 -10.71
CA GLY A 411 -45.17 10.80 -9.80
C GLY A 411 -44.25 11.80 -9.10
N ILE A 412 -43.83 11.44 -7.90
CA ILE A 412 -42.90 12.23 -7.10
C ILE A 412 -41.48 11.94 -7.59
N PRO A 413 -40.65 12.96 -7.86
CA PRO A 413 -39.24 12.75 -8.16
C PRO A 413 -38.51 12.07 -7.00
N GLY A 414 -37.64 11.13 -7.34
CA GLY A 414 -36.78 10.44 -6.41
C GLY A 414 -35.73 11.38 -5.81
N LYS A 415 -35.25 11.04 -4.61
CA LYS A 415 -34.20 11.81 -3.94
C LYS A 415 -32.84 11.48 -4.52
N LYS A 416 -31.99 12.49 -4.61
CA LYS A 416 -30.56 12.28 -4.89
C LYS A 416 -29.95 11.47 -3.74
N GLY A 417 -29.12 10.49 -4.08
CA GLY A 417 -28.29 9.77 -3.13
C GLY A 417 -27.32 10.71 -2.40
N ILE A 418 -26.94 10.32 -1.19
CA ILE A 418 -25.91 11.04 -0.43
C ILE A 418 -24.54 10.82 -1.08
N ASN A 419 -23.68 11.84 -1.10
CA ASN A 419 -22.27 11.63 -1.44
C ASN A 419 -21.60 10.83 -0.33
N GLY A 420 -20.58 10.06 -0.69
CA GLY A 420 -19.71 9.43 0.29
C GLY A 420 -18.82 10.44 1.02
N GLU A 421 -18.02 9.93 1.94
CA GLU A 421 -16.99 10.69 2.65
C GLU A 421 -15.61 10.47 2.02
N SER A 422 -14.77 11.50 2.02
CA SER A 422 -13.37 11.36 1.60
C SER A 422 -12.59 10.59 2.66
N GLY A 423 -11.65 9.76 2.21
CA GLY A 423 -10.72 9.09 3.10
C GLY A 423 -9.80 10.08 3.82
N ARG A 424 -9.29 9.68 4.97
CA ARG A 424 -8.30 10.47 5.72
C ARG A 424 -6.90 10.24 5.13
N PRO A 425 -6.03 11.26 5.11
CA PRO A 425 -4.62 11.04 4.80
C PRO A 425 -3.97 10.17 5.89
N GLY A 426 -2.90 9.47 5.52
CA GLY A 426 -2.06 8.76 6.47
C GLY A 426 -1.27 9.72 7.37
N MET A 427 -0.59 9.15 8.37
CA MET A 427 0.35 9.87 9.21
C MET A 427 1.76 9.80 8.64
N GLN A 428 2.54 10.86 8.80
CA GLN A 428 3.96 10.87 8.44
C GLN A 428 4.72 9.90 9.36
N GLY A 429 5.71 9.20 8.79
CA GLY A 429 6.64 8.40 9.59
C GLY A 429 7.61 9.26 10.41
N LYS A 430 8.60 8.62 11.01
CA LYS A 430 9.72 9.23 11.71
C LYS A 430 11.01 9.08 10.90
N GLY A 431 11.95 10.00 11.02
CA GLY A 431 13.29 9.80 10.48
C GLY A 431 14.04 8.73 11.27
N GLY A 432 14.88 7.96 10.58
CA GLY A 432 15.84 7.03 11.21
C GLY A 432 17.03 7.74 11.83
N ARG A 433 17.91 6.98 12.49
CA ARG A 433 19.10 7.52 13.17
C ARG A 433 20.37 7.12 12.42
N ILE A 434 21.32 8.05 12.31
CA ILE A 434 22.59 7.78 11.64
C ILE A 434 23.71 7.86 12.68
N TYR A 435 24.48 6.79 12.80
CA TYR A 435 25.60 6.66 13.71
C TYR A 435 26.90 6.57 12.91
N ILE A 436 27.87 7.42 13.25
CA ILE A 436 29.22 7.39 12.67
C ILE A 436 30.21 7.12 13.80
N ASN A 437 30.93 5.99 13.72
CA ASN A 437 31.85 5.53 14.77
C ASN A 437 31.20 5.53 16.17
N GLY A 438 29.96 5.02 16.23
CA GLY A 438 29.14 4.95 17.45
C GLY A 438 28.60 6.28 17.97
N LYS A 439 28.82 7.41 17.29
CA LYS A 439 28.26 8.73 17.64
C LYS A 439 27.03 9.02 16.80
N LEU A 440 25.91 9.35 17.44
CA LEU A 440 24.69 9.82 16.78
C LEU A 440 24.96 11.17 16.08
N ARG A 441 24.35 11.37 14.91
CA ARG A 441 24.59 12.51 14.02
C ARG A 441 23.36 13.27 13.63
#